data_AF-A0A645FFF6-F1
#
_entry.id   AF-A0A645FFF6-F1
#
_cell.length_a   1.000
_cell.length_b   1.000
_cell.length_c   1.000
_cell.angle_alpha   90.00
_cell.angle_beta   90.00
_cell.angle_gamma   90.00
#
_symmetry.space_group_name_H-M   'P 1'
#
loop_
_entity.id
_entity.type
_entity.pdbx_description
1 polymer ?
#
loop_
_entity_poly.entity_id
_entity_poly.type
_entity_poly.pdbx_seq_one_letter_code
_entity_poly.pdbx_strand_id
1 'polypeptide(L)'
;MHFVNTAMKPIPHQDIKDNGGVPIIQDIDSLITDNTLSYEIKGSALPGEQYVLLSPELKDKNRKVTAGKGKKGYQVLDIDLSGIKVYGVLQKG
;
A
#
# COMPACT_ATOMS: atom_id res chain seq x y z
N MET A 1 -5.09 7.95 -5.42
CA MET A 1 -5.63 6.57 -5.45
C MET A 1 -5.42 5.95 -4.08
N HIS A 2 -6.32 5.08 -3.62
CA HIS A 2 -6.23 4.45 -2.29
C HIS A 2 -6.01 2.94 -2.44
N PHE A 3 -5.09 2.38 -1.67
CA PHE A 3 -4.77 0.96 -1.65
C PHE A 3 -5.08 0.43 -0.25
N VAL A 4 -6.01 -0.51 -0.14
CA VAL A 4 -6.40 -1.17 1.11
C VAL A 4 -6.12 -2.65 0.94
N ASN A 5 -5.40 -3.25 1.88
CA ASN A 5 -5.19 -4.68 1.89
C ASN A 5 -6.44 -5.39 2.40
N THR A 6 -6.96 -6.34 1.63
CA THR A 6 -8.11 -7.16 2.03
C THR A 6 -7.69 -8.55 2.55
N ALA A 7 -6.44 -8.96 2.31
CA ALA A 7 -5.89 -10.26 2.68
C ALA A 7 -5.03 -10.13 3.95
N MET A 8 -5.65 -9.71 5.05
CA MET A 8 -4.99 -9.49 6.33
C MET A 8 -5.16 -10.68 7.27
N LYS A 9 -4.12 -11.03 8.02
CA LYS A 9 -4.16 -12.07 9.06
C LYS A 9 -3.81 -11.45 10.42
N PRO A 10 -4.71 -11.49 11.42
CA PRO A 10 -4.37 -11.01 12.76
C PRO A 10 -3.35 -11.94 13.41
N ILE A 11 -2.33 -11.36 14.05
CA ILE A 11 -1.37 -12.05 14.91
C ILE A 11 -1.84 -11.85 16.36
N PRO A 12 -2.29 -12.92 17.04
CA PRO A 12 -2.71 -12.82 18.43
C PRO A 12 -1.52 -12.66 19.38
N HIS A 13 -1.71 -11.91 20.46
CA HIS A 13 -0.77 -11.82 21.56
C HIS A 13 -0.72 -13.16 22.31
N GLN A 14 0.47 -13.67 22.62
CA GLN A 14 0.60 -15.00 23.24
C GLN A 14 0.03 -15.06 24.66
N ASP A 15 0.31 -14.03 25.48
CA ASP A 15 -0.05 -14.04 26.91
C ASP A 15 -1.23 -13.14 27.31
N ILE A 16 -1.49 -12.05 26.59
CA ILE A 16 -2.53 -11.07 26.94
C ILE A 16 -3.84 -11.45 26.25
N LYS A 17 -4.89 -11.54 27.06
CA LYS A 17 -6.24 -11.93 26.65
C LYS A 17 -7.24 -10.88 27.10
N ASP A 18 -8.37 -10.80 26.41
CA ASP A 18 -9.51 -10.02 26.84
C ASP A 18 -10.21 -10.68 28.06
N ASN A 19 -11.26 -10.02 28.57
CA ASN A 19 -12.03 -10.53 29.72
C ASN A 19 -12.76 -11.85 29.43
N GLY A 20 -12.87 -12.27 28.16
CA GLY A 20 -13.43 -13.55 27.73
C GLY A 20 -12.38 -14.65 27.53
N GLY A 21 -11.09 -14.36 27.77
CA GLY A 21 -9.99 -15.30 27.56
C GLY A 21 -9.54 -15.43 26.10
N VAL A 22 -9.99 -14.56 25.20
CA VAL A 22 -9.57 -14.51 23.80
C VAL A 22 -8.30 -13.65 23.68
N PRO A 23 -7.23 -14.14 23.03
CA PRO A 23 -6.04 -13.34 22.79
C PRO A 23 -6.35 -12.02 22.09
N ILE A 24 -5.83 -10.90 22.63
CA ILE A 24 -5.92 -9.61 21.94
C ILE A 24 -5.00 -9.61 20.71
N ILE A 25 -5.31 -8.78 19.70
CA ILE A 25 -4.45 -8.66 18.51
C ILE A 25 -3.20 -7.88 18.89
N GLN A 26 -2.03 -8.48 18.62
CA GLN A 26 -0.72 -7.85 18.82
C GLN A 26 -0.24 -7.14 17.55
N ASP A 27 -0.41 -7.78 16.40
CA ASP A 27 0.02 -7.26 15.10
C ASP A 27 -0.93 -7.77 14.00
N ILE A 28 -0.80 -7.19 12.81
CA ILE A 28 -1.47 -7.66 11.60
C ILE A 28 -0.39 -8.04 10.60
N ASP A 29 -0.57 -9.18 9.96
CA ASP A 29 0.26 -9.60 8.84
C ASP A 29 -0.49 -9.47 7.51
N SER A 30 0.30 -9.36 6.45
CA SER A 30 -0.21 -9.37 5.09
C SER A 30 -0.01 -10.74 4.46
N LEU A 31 -1.07 -11.31 3.88
CA LEU A 31 -0.96 -12.51 3.05
C LEU A 31 -0.53 -12.20 1.60
N ILE A 32 -0.39 -10.91 1.25
CA ILE A 32 0.08 -10.49 -0.06
C ILE A 32 1.59 -10.77 -0.13
N THR A 33 2.00 -11.58 -1.11
CA THR A 33 3.41 -11.92 -1.35
C THR A 33 4.07 -11.05 -2.42
N ASP A 34 3.28 -10.48 -3.34
CA ASP A 34 3.74 -9.52 -4.33
C ASP A 34 3.29 -8.11 -3.95
N ASN A 35 4.25 -7.28 -3.54
CA ASN A 35 4.01 -5.91 -3.12
C ASN A 35 3.98 -4.92 -4.29
N THR A 36 4.08 -5.38 -5.53
CA THR A 36 4.10 -4.51 -6.71
C THR A 36 2.72 -4.44 -7.33
N LEU A 37 2.19 -3.22 -7.46
CA LEU A 37 0.99 -2.97 -8.26
C LEU A 37 1.35 -2.15 -9.49
N SER A 38 1.07 -2.71 -10.67
CA SER A 38 1.22 -2.02 -11.95
C SER A 38 -0.14 -1.63 -12.53
N TYR A 39 -0.34 -0.34 -12.80
CA TYR A 39 -1.56 0.17 -13.44
C TYR A 39 -1.24 0.91 -14.73
N GLU A 40 -1.94 0.58 -15.82
CA GLU A 40 -1.93 1.37 -17.05
C GLU A 40 -3.08 2.39 -17.02
N ILE A 41 -2.73 3.66 -17.08
CA ILE A 41 -3.67 4.79 -16.95
C ILE A 41 -3.48 5.76 -18.11
N LYS A 42 -4.53 6.50 -18.49
CA LYS A 42 -4.41 7.52 -19.53
C LYS A 42 -3.50 8.64 -19.04
N GLY A 43 -2.52 9.06 -19.85
CA GLY A 43 -1.57 10.10 -19.48
C GLY A 43 -2.22 11.47 -19.22
N SER A 44 -3.43 11.71 -19.74
CA SER A 44 -4.23 12.89 -19.42
C SER A 44 -4.88 12.85 -18.03
N ALA A 45 -5.02 11.66 -17.43
CA ALA A 45 -5.61 11.48 -16.11
C ALA A 45 -4.62 11.80 -14.98
N LEU A 46 -3.32 11.66 -15.23
CA LEU A 46 -2.25 12.08 -14.31
C LEU A 46 -1.34 13.09 -15.03
N PRO A 47 -1.68 14.38 -15.01
CA PRO A 47 -0.87 15.40 -15.67
C PRO A 47 0.47 15.53 -14.95
N GLY A 48 1.55 15.02 -15.56
CA GLY A 48 2.97 15.41 -15.41
C GLY A 48 3.62 15.50 -14.03
N GLU A 49 2.89 15.31 -12.95
CA GLU A 49 3.36 15.54 -11.58
C GLU A 49 4.04 14.30 -11.02
N GLN A 50 5.01 14.51 -10.14
CA GLN A 50 5.62 13.42 -9.38
C GLN A 50 4.59 12.94 -8.35
N TYR A 51 4.28 11.65 -8.38
CA TYR A 51 3.42 11.02 -7.39
C TYR A 51 4.27 10.34 -6.32
N VAL A 52 3.78 10.42 -5.09
CA VAL A 52 4.37 9.76 -3.93
C VAL A 52 3.35 8.83 -3.30
N LEU A 53 3.83 7.71 -2.81
CA LEU A 53 3.09 6.79 -1.98
C LEU A 53 3.31 7.17 -0.51
N LEU A 54 2.20 7.37 0.19
CA LEU A 54 2.14 7.70 1.61
C LEU A 54 1.45 6.57 2.37
N SER A 55 1.96 6.24 3.55
CA SER A 55 1.31 5.33 4.49
C SER A 55 1.83 5.62 5.91
N PRO A 56 0.96 5.53 6.95
CA PRO A 56 1.41 5.59 8.34
C PRO A 56 2.49 4.54 8.67
N GLU A 57 2.47 3.41 7.97
CA GLU A 57 3.39 2.28 8.17
C GLU A 57 4.82 2.60 7.66
N LEU A 58 4.97 3.66 6.85
CA LEU A 58 6.26 4.13 6.35
C LEU A 58 6.98 5.11 7.28
N LYS A 59 6.44 5.40 8.47
CA LYS A 59 7.03 6.34 9.46
C LYS A 59 7.32 7.72 8.85
N ASP A 60 6.30 8.32 8.24
CA ASP A 60 6.33 9.64 7.59
C ASP A 60 7.29 9.77 6.38
N LYS A 61 7.77 8.63 5.84
CA LYS A 61 8.58 8.64 4.62
C LYS A 61 7.70 8.55 3.39
N ASN A 62 7.93 9.46 2.45
CA ASN A 62 7.31 9.42 1.12
C ASN A 62 8.08 8.45 0.24
N ARG A 63 7.39 7.46 -0.35
CA ARG A 63 8.00 6.58 -1.36
C ARG A 63 7.69 7.11 -2.74
N LYS A 64 8.72 7.32 -3.57
CA LYS A 64 8.52 7.77 -4.95
C LYS A 64 7.86 6.67 -5.77
N VAL A 65 6.93 7.05 -6.63
CA VAL A 65 6.30 6.14 -7.59
C VAL A 65 6.95 6.31 -8.94
N THR A 66 7.31 5.19 -9.56
CA THR A 66 7.93 5.18 -10.89
C THR A 66 6.83 5.18 -11.94
N ALA A 67 6.86 6.18 -12.82
CA ALA A 67 5.99 6.24 -13.98
C ALA A 67 6.78 5.88 -15.25
N GLY A 68 6.37 4.80 -15.91
CA GLY A 68 6.87 4.35 -17.19
C GLY A 68 6.02 4.81 -18.37
N LYS A 69 6.57 4.70 -19.58
CA LYS A 69 5.79 4.87 -20.82
C LYS A 69 4.93 3.64 -21.06
N GLY A 70 3.62 3.83 -21.12
CA GLY A 70 2.67 2.81 -21.56
C GLY A 70 2.43 2.88 -23.06
N LYS A 71 1.29 2.32 -23.49
CA LYS A 71 0.82 2.45 -24.88
C LYS A 71 0.57 3.92 -25.25
N LYS A 72 0.38 4.21 -26.55
CA LYS A 72 0.17 5.59 -27.04
C LYS A 72 -0.97 6.28 -26.26
N GLY A 73 -0.62 7.33 -25.51
CA GLY A 73 -1.55 8.09 -24.67
C GLY A 73 -1.77 7.54 -23.24
N TYR A 74 -1.04 6.49 -22.85
CA TYR A 74 -1.08 5.86 -21.54
C TYR A 74 0.29 5.91 -20.84
N GLN A 75 0.26 5.88 -19.52
CA GLN A 75 1.41 5.75 -18.63
C GLN A 75 1.21 4.50 -17.77
N VAL A 76 2.30 3.82 -17.45
CA VAL A 76 2.29 2.71 -16.50
C VAL A 76 2.83 3.23 -15.17
N LEU A 77 2.11 3.00 -14.09
CA LEU A 77 2.56 3.29 -12.74
C LEU A 77 2.93 1.99 -12.05
N ASP A 78 4.17 1.89 -11.59
CA ASP A 78 4.65 0.79 -10.76
C ASP A 78 4.75 1.27 -9.32
N ILE A 79 3.93 0.67 -8.45
CA ILE A 79 3.76 1.08 -7.06
C ILE A 79 4.26 -0.04 -6.17
N ASP A 80 5.34 0.23 -5.44
CA ASP A 80 5.90 -0.67 -4.44
C ASP A 80 5.24 -0.43 -3.07
N LEU A 81 4.45 -1.41 -2.61
CA LEU A 81 3.77 -1.44 -1.31
C LEU A 81 4.60 -2.13 -0.22
N SER A 82 5.88 -2.44 -0.44
CA SER A 82 6.71 -3.17 0.54
C SER A 82 6.75 -2.46 1.89
N GLY A 83 6.43 -3.17 2.96
CA GLY A 83 6.33 -2.59 4.31
C GLY A 83 5.03 -1.84 4.59
N ILE A 84 4.04 -1.90 3.70
CA ILE A 84 2.68 -1.42 3.90
C ILE A 84 1.76 -2.64 3.95
N LYS A 85 1.28 -3.01 5.13
CA LYS A 85 0.46 -4.19 5.34
C LYS A 85 -1.03 -3.88 5.23
N VAL A 86 -1.46 -2.68 5.61
CA VAL A 86 -2.88 -2.32 5.76
C VAL A 86 -3.30 -1.32 4.68
N TYR A 87 -2.61 -0.19 4.58
CA TYR A 87 -3.12 0.93 3.78
C TYR A 87 -2.06 1.88 3.25
N GLY A 88 -2.22 2.31 2.00
CA GLY A 88 -1.41 3.36 1.37
C GLY A 88 -2.23 4.23 0.42
N VAL A 89 -1.71 5.43 0.13
CA VAL A 89 -2.36 6.38 -0.78
C VAL A 89 -1.36 6.98 -1.76
N LEU A 90 -1.75 7.03 -3.03
CA LEU A 90 -1.05 7.74 -4.09
C LEU A 90 -1.42 9.23 -4.06
N GLN A 91 -0.51 10.03 -3.50
CA GLN A 91 -0.40 11.48 -3.38
C GLN A 91 0.21 12.18 -4.60
N LYS A 92 -0.17 13.42 -4.90
CA LYS A 92 0.76 14.36 -5.57
C LYS A 92 1.84 14.74 -4.55
N GLY A 93 3.11 14.67 -4.95
CA GLY A 93 4.28 14.86 -4.08
C GLY A 93 4.80 16.28 -4.01
#